data_AF-A0A4R5XIL1-F1
#
_entry.id   AF-A0A4R5XIL1-F1
#
_cell.length_a   1.000
_cell.length_b   1.000
_cell.length_c   1.000
_cell.angle_alpha   90.00
_cell.angle_beta   90.00
_cell.angle_gamma   90.00
#
_symmetry.space_group_name_H-M   'P 1'
#
loop_
_entity.id
_entity.type
_entity.pdbx_description
1 polymer ?
#
loop_
_entity_poly.entity_id
_entity_poly.type
_entity_poly.pdbx_seq_one_letter_code
_entity_poly.pdbx_strand_id
1 'polypeptide(L)'
;LISGLIVDEKGRTYGYTHPTILDYADGLHLPNLTSLTWHKQDYDGKREDPNLPTFFEDWDLPKLTHFGGLNVVINAPSVGYNLISATLRFGPDPSSEWNLSDTFRALSESTDLKHLTIEFVGIRPHQFEFWRADLESLSSFEITLRSSIDDEVIVNILSDLNMPNLDSIGFTMVVLNVYFVQ
;
A
#
# COMPACT_ATOMS: atom_id res chain seq x y z
N LEU A 1 -19.62 -10.78 8.86
CA LEU A 1 -18.28 -10.29 9.23
C LEU A 1 -18.47 -9.07 10.11
N ILE A 2 -17.84 -9.04 11.28
CA ILE A 2 -17.97 -7.91 12.22
C ILE A 2 -17.11 -6.78 11.64
N SER A 3 -17.76 -5.80 11.01
CA SER A 3 -17.13 -4.56 10.56
C SER A 3 -16.95 -3.61 11.75
N GLY A 4 -16.04 -3.96 12.65
CA GLY A 4 -15.74 -3.18 13.86
C GLY A 4 -14.24 -2.99 14.03
N LEU A 5 -13.83 -1.82 14.49
CA LEU A 5 -12.53 -1.66 15.17
C LEU A 5 -12.41 -2.80 16.17
N ILE A 6 -11.30 -3.55 16.11
CA ILE A 6 -11.04 -4.51 17.17
C ILE A 6 -10.60 -3.68 18.37
N VAL A 7 -11.43 -3.71 19.42
CA VAL A 7 -11.18 -3.04 20.68
C VAL A 7 -11.14 -4.10 21.76
N ASP A 8 -10.10 -4.13 22.58
CA ASP A 8 -10.07 -5.05 23.72
C ASP A 8 -10.94 -4.55 24.88
N GLU A 9 -11.05 -5.37 25.93
CA GLU A 9 -11.78 -5.05 27.17
C GLU A 9 -11.25 -3.79 27.89
N LYS A 10 -10.07 -3.28 27.50
CA LYS A 10 -9.42 -2.08 28.06
C LYS A 10 -9.60 -0.84 27.18
N GLY A 11 -10.32 -0.94 26.05
CA GLY A 11 -10.54 0.17 25.13
C GLY A 11 -9.39 0.42 24.16
N ARG A 12 -8.40 -0.48 24.05
CA ARG A 12 -7.30 -0.33 23.09
C ARG A 12 -7.78 -0.69 21.69
N THR A 13 -7.57 0.22 20.74
CA THR A 13 -7.89 0.01 19.32
C THR A 13 -6.73 -0.68 18.62
N TYR A 14 -7.04 -1.73 17.85
CA TYR A 14 -6.05 -2.49 17.08
C TYR A 14 -6.16 -2.25 15.57
N GLY A 15 -6.98 -1.29 15.15
CA GLY A 15 -7.24 -0.97 13.75
C GLY A 15 -7.72 -2.21 12.98
N TYR A 16 -6.92 -2.63 12.00
CA TYR A 16 -7.17 -3.80 11.14
C TYR A 16 -6.36 -5.04 11.54
N THR A 17 -5.68 -5.00 12.68
CA THR A 17 -4.88 -6.10 13.19
C THR A 17 -5.66 -6.85 14.26
N HIS A 18 -5.74 -8.18 14.15
CA HIS A 18 -6.31 -8.99 15.23
C HIS A 18 -5.35 -9.05 16.42
N PRO A 19 -5.80 -8.82 17.67
CA PRO A 19 -4.92 -8.79 18.86
C PRO A 19 -4.05 -10.03 19.00
N THR A 20 -4.59 -11.21 18.71
CA THR A 20 -3.84 -12.48 18.76
C THR A 20 -2.66 -12.53 17.79
N ILE A 21 -2.66 -11.75 16.70
CA ILE A 21 -1.50 -11.65 15.81
C ILE A 21 -0.36 -10.88 16.50
N LEU A 22 -0.70 -9.87 17.30
CA LEU A 22 0.30 -9.11 18.07
C LEU A 22 0.93 -9.94 19.18
N ASP A 23 0.24 -10.96 19.70
CA ASP A 23 0.84 -11.91 20.64
C ASP A 23 2.00 -12.71 20.01
N TYR A 24 2.12 -12.72 18.66
CA TYR A 24 3.24 -13.30 17.93
C TYR A 24 4.29 -12.27 17.46
N ALA A 25 4.06 -10.96 17.67
CA ALA A 25 4.94 -9.91 17.16
C ALA A 25 6.37 -10.00 17.70
N ASP A 26 6.54 -10.36 18.97
CA ASP A 26 7.86 -10.44 19.63
C ASP A 26 8.66 -11.72 19.31
N GLY A 27 8.16 -12.62 18.46
CA GLY A 27 8.75 -13.97 18.35
C GLY A 27 8.67 -14.66 16.99
N LEU A 28 7.99 -14.09 16.00
CA LEU A 28 7.85 -14.75 14.71
C LEU A 28 9.08 -14.49 13.81
N HIS A 29 10.10 -15.32 13.97
CA HIS A 29 11.28 -15.31 13.10
C HIS A 29 10.98 -16.07 11.79
N LEU A 30 10.92 -15.33 10.67
CA LEU A 30 10.58 -15.88 9.36
C LEU A 30 11.74 -15.71 8.35
N PRO A 31 12.92 -16.31 8.59
CA PRO A 31 14.15 -16.03 7.84
C PRO A 31 14.11 -16.49 6.37
N ASN A 32 13.07 -17.23 5.99
CA ASN A 32 12.87 -17.74 4.63
C ASN A 32 11.59 -17.20 3.98
N LEU A 33 10.86 -16.29 4.63
CA LEU A 33 9.69 -15.66 4.01
C LEU A 33 10.18 -14.71 2.90
N THR A 34 9.75 -14.98 1.67
CA THR A 34 10.11 -14.18 0.49
C THR A 34 8.96 -13.32 -0.02
N SER A 35 7.73 -13.62 0.37
CA SER A 35 6.55 -12.87 -0.05
C SER A 35 5.58 -12.67 1.11
N LEU A 36 5.07 -11.45 1.23
CA LEU A 36 4.06 -11.06 2.21
C LEU A 36 2.89 -10.37 1.48
N THR A 37 1.66 -10.69 1.89
CA THR A 37 0.46 -10.01 1.40
C THR A 37 -0.39 -9.56 2.57
N TRP A 38 -0.83 -8.31 2.55
CA TRP A 38 -1.70 -7.73 3.57
C TRP A 38 -2.86 -6.96 2.94
N HIS A 39 -4.09 -7.34 3.27
CA HIS A 39 -5.30 -6.76 2.72
C HIS A 39 -6.22 -6.25 3.83
N LYS A 40 -6.61 -4.98 3.76
CA LYS A 40 -7.68 -4.40 4.58
C LYS A 40 -8.98 -4.36 3.78
N GLN A 41 -9.85 -5.33 4.05
CA GLN A 41 -11.21 -5.37 3.50
C GLN A 41 -12.12 -4.41 4.26
N ASP A 42 -13.13 -3.86 3.60
CA ASP A 42 -14.07 -2.88 4.18
C ASP A 42 -13.35 -1.71 4.86
N TYR A 43 -12.32 -1.19 4.18
CA TYR A 43 -11.51 -0.07 4.67
C TYR A 43 -12.36 1.17 4.92
N ASP A 44 -12.11 1.78 6.07
CA ASP A 44 -12.69 3.01 6.61
C ASP A 44 -11.51 3.85 7.14
N GLY A 45 -11.15 4.90 6.41
CA GLY A 45 -10.02 5.77 6.74
C GLY A 45 -10.17 6.47 8.10
N LYS A 46 -11.40 6.62 8.62
CA LYS A 46 -11.62 7.18 9.98
C LYS A 46 -11.18 6.24 11.09
N ARG A 47 -10.95 4.97 10.76
CA ARG A 47 -10.49 3.92 11.67
C ARG A 47 -9.00 3.62 11.52
N GLU A 48 -8.37 4.20 10.50
CA GLU A 48 -6.93 4.13 10.34
C GLU A 48 -6.28 5.06 11.38
N ASP A 49 -5.46 4.49 12.25
CA ASP A 49 -4.60 5.26 13.13
C ASP A 49 -3.16 5.04 12.66
N PRO A 50 -2.52 6.04 12.04
CA PRO A 50 -1.15 5.91 11.55
C PRO A 50 -0.13 5.73 12.67
N ASN A 51 -0.52 5.95 13.93
CA ASN A 51 0.34 5.72 15.09
C ASN A 51 0.28 4.28 15.60
N LEU A 52 -0.63 3.44 15.08
CA LEU A 52 -0.64 2.03 15.43
C LEU A 52 0.44 1.30 14.64
N PRO A 53 1.28 0.49 15.31
CA PRO A 53 2.31 -0.29 14.63
C PRO A 53 1.66 -1.29 13.68
N THR A 54 2.31 -1.54 12.54
CA THR A 54 1.90 -2.67 11.71
C THR A 54 2.25 -3.97 12.43
N PHE A 55 1.44 -5.01 12.28
CA PHE A 55 1.61 -6.24 13.07
C PHE A 55 2.91 -7.01 12.79
N PHE A 56 3.59 -6.65 11.70
CA PHE A 56 4.84 -7.23 11.24
C PHE A 56 6.00 -6.23 11.27
N GLU A 57 5.83 -5.07 11.91
CA GLU A 57 6.86 -4.03 12.02
C GLU A 57 8.13 -4.57 12.70
N ASP A 58 7.97 -5.46 13.69
CA ASP A 58 9.08 -6.06 14.45
C ASP A 58 9.52 -7.43 13.91
N TRP A 59 8.95 -7.91 12.79
CA TRP A 59 9.33 -9.21 12.25
C TRP A 59 10.67 -9.13 11.53
N ASP A 60 11.56 -10.08 11.81
CA ASP A 60 12.80 -10.24 11.05
C ASP A 60 12.50 -10.96 9.71
N LEU A 61 12.46 -10.16 8.63
CA LEU A 61 12.09 -10.57 7.27
C LEU A 61 13.26 -10.41 6.28
N PRO A 62 14.44 -11.01 6.53
CA PRO A 62 15.68 -10.69 5.82
C PRO A 62 15.65 -11.08 4.33
N LYS A 63 14.75 -12.00 3.96
CA LYS A 63 14.59 -12.49 2.59
C LYS A 63 13.30 -12.02 1.93
N LEU A 64 12.56 -11.09 2.53
CA LEU A 64 11.33 -10.58 1.92
C LEU A 64 11.69 -9.78 0.66
N THR A 65 11.26 -10.29 -0.49
CA THR A 65 11.51 -9.68 -1.80
C THR A 65 10.22 -9.22 -2.49
N HIS A 66 9.06 -9.67 -2.05
CA HIS A 66 7.79 -9.37 -2.70
C HIS A 66 6.72 -8.93 -1.69
N PHE A 67 6.15 -7.75 -1.89
CA PHE A 67 5.06 -7.23 -1.06
C PHE A 67 3.78 -6.99 -1.88
N GLY A 68 2.65 -7.43 -1.34
CA GLY A 68 1.32 -7.19 -1.89
C GLY A 68 0.41 -6.51 -0.87
N GLY A 69 -0.16 -5.37 -1.23
CA GLY A 69 -0.97 -4.54 -0.34
C GLY A 69 -2.33 -4.18 -0.93
N LEU A 70 -3.41 -4.31 -0.16
CA LEU A 70 -4.72 -3.75 -0.49
C LEU A 70 -5.17 -2.84 0.65
N ASN A 71 -5.36 -1.55 0.36
CA ASN A 71 -5.72 -0.52 1.32
C ASN A 71 -4.68 -0.40 2.45
N VAL A 72 -3.40 -0.60 2.15
CA VAL A 72 -2.32 -0.57 3.13
C VAL A 72 -1.36 0.57 2.81
N VAL A 73 -0.89 1.23 3.87
CA VAL A 73 0.26 2.12 3.84
C VAL A 73 1.40 1.34 4.48
N ILE A 74 2.53 1.24 3.79
CA ILE A 74 3.75 0.61 4.30
C ILE A 74 4.72 1.68 4.80
N ASN A 75 5.54 1.33 5.78
CA ASN A 75 6.72 2.10 6.19
C ASN A 75 7.98 1.24 5.96
N ALA A 76 9.15 1.87 5.89
CA ALA A 76 10.41 1.20 5.55
C ALA A 76 10.80 0.09 6.53
N PRO A 77 10.70 0.31 7.87
CA PRO A 77 10.97 -0.74 8.84
C PRO A 77 10.13 -2.00 8.62
N SER A 78 8.87 -1.86 8.21
CA SER A 78 7.93 -3.00 8.14
C SER A 78 8.21 -3.98 6.99
N VAL A 79 8.80 -3.56 5.88
CA VAL A 79 8.99 -4.43 4.70
C VAL A 79 10.46 -4.67 4.35
N GLY A 80 11.38 -4.05 5.09
CA GLY A 80 12.82 -4.15 4.86
C GLY A 80 13.28 -3.47 3.57
N TYR A 81 14.57 -3.65 3.27
CA TYR A 81 15.28 -2.95 2.19
C TYR A 81 15.53 -3.82 0.95
N ASN A 82 15.05 -5.07 0.95
CA ASN A 82 15.38 -6.09 -0.06
C ASN A 82 14.21 -6.36 -1.03
N LEU A 83 13.21 -5.48 -1.10
CA LEU A 83 12.08 -5.68 -1.99
C LEU A 83 12.53 -5.60 -3.45
N ILE A 84 12.22 -6.65 -4.21
CA ILE A 84 12.37 -6.72 -5.65
C ILE A 84 11.08 -6.26 -6.35
N SER A 85 9.92 -6.59 -5.78
CA SER A 85 8.63 -6.12 -6.31
C SER A 85 7.63 -5.72 -5.24
N ALA A 86 6.82 -4.71 -5.57
CA ALA A 86 5.71 -4.26 -4.76
C ALA A 86 4.44 -4.09 -5.59
N THR A 87 3.31 -4.53 -5.06
CA THR A 87 1.99 -4.28 -5.62
C THR A 87 1.12 -3.60 -4.57
N LEU A 88 0.67 -2.38 -4.85
CA LEU A 88 -0.19 -1.60 -3.97
C LEU A 88 -1.53 -1.36 -4.63
N ARG A 89 -2.62 -1.68 -3.94
CA ARG A 89 -3.99 -1.50 -4.43
C ARG A 89 -4.77 -0.63 -3.46
N PHE A 90 -5.52 0.33 -3.99
CA PHE A 90 -6.37 1.22 -3.20
C PHE A 90 -7.80 1.18 -3.75
N GLY A 91 -8.71 0.75 -2.89
CA GLY A 91 -10.13 0.63 -3.18
C GLY A 91 -10.88 1.96 -2.99
N PRO A 92 -12.15 2.00 -3.41
CA PRO A 92 -12.99 3.18 -3.26
C PRO A 92 -13.42 3.33 -1.81
N ASP A 93 -12.94 4.36 -1.13
CA ASP A 93 -13.51 4.82 0.14
C ASP A 93 -13.70 6.34 0.06
N PRO A 94 -14.93 6.88 0.10
CA PRO A 94 -15.21 8.30 -0.03
C PRO A 94 -14.70 9.15 1.15
N SER A 95 -14.30 8.52 2.26
CA SER A 95 -13.84 9.19 3.47
C SER A 95 -12.34 9.09 3.72
N SER A 96 -11.63 8.39 2.84
CA SER A 96 -10.20 8.14 2.99
C SER A 96 -9.34 9.19 2.31
N GLU A 97 -8.32 9.60 3.05
CA GLU A 97 -7.16 10.36 2.58
C GLU A 97 -5.94 9.47 2.83
N TRP A 98 -5.25 9.11 1.76
CA TRP A 98 -4.08 8.25 1.75
C TRP A 98 -2.83 9.12 1.69
N ASN A 99 -2.08 9.18 2.79
CA ASN A 99 -0.72 9.67 2.74
C ASN A 99 0.20 8.51 2.35
N LEU A 100 0.75 8.56 1.14
CA LEU A 100 1.65 7.52 0.63
C LEU A 100 3.12 7.93 0.76
N SER A 101 3.43 9.08 1.36
CA SER A 101 4.79 9.61 1.45
C SER A 101 5.74 8.65 2.14
N ASP A 102 5.33 8.09 3.28
CA ASP A 102 6.14 7.09 4.00
C ASP A 102 6.26 5.77 3.22
N THR A 103 5.23 5.42 2.45
CA THR A 103 5.25 4.25 1.56
C THR A 103 6.24 4.40 0.43
N PHE A 104 6.24 5.53 -0.28
CA PHE A 104 7.21 5.75 -1.34
C PHE A 104 8.61 6.00 -0.81
N ARG A 105 8.76 6.60 0.38
CA ARG A 105 10.05 6.65 1.07
C ARG A 105 10.56 5.23 1.34
N ALA A 106 9.72 4.36 1.90
CA ALA A 106 10.06 2.96 2.12
C ALA A 106 10.52 2.24 0.84
N LEU A 107 9.76 2.41 -0.25
CA LEU A 107 10.10 1.83 -1.54
C LEU A 107 11.41 2.39 -2.12
N SER A 108 11.68 3.69 -1.92
CA SER A 108 12.94 4.33 -2.36
C SER A 108 14.17 3.83 -1.61
N GLU A 109 14.00 3.38 -0.37
CA GLU A 109 15.09 2.80 0.42
C GLU A 109 15.42 1.36 -0.02
N SER A 110 14.56 0.72 -0.82
CA SER A 110 14.81 -0.61 -1.37
C SER A 110 15.70 -0.56 -2.61
N THR A 111 16.98 -0.87 -2.42
CA THR A 111 17.98 -0.81 -3.50
C THR A 111 17.78 -1.87 -4.58
N ASP A 112 16.95 -2.88 -4.34
CA ASP A 112 16.67 -3.96 -5.28
C ASP A 112 15.30 -3.84 -5.97
N LEU A 113 14.51 -2.80 -5.68
CA LEU A 113 13.15 -2.69 -6.21
C LEU A 113 13.17 -2.50 -7.72
N LYS A 114 12.73 -3.53 -8.46
CA LYS A 114 12.69 -3.54 -9.94
C LYS A 114 11.28 -3.33 -10.49
N HIS A 115 10.26 -3.80 -9.77
CA HIS A 115 8.89 -3.80 -10.25
C HIS A 115 7.95 -3.14 -9.25
N LEU A 116 7.19 -2.14 -9.69
CA LEU A 116 6.16 -1.49 -8.89
C LEU A 116 4.85 -1.47 -9.68
N THR A 117 3.82 -2.07 -9.10
CA THR A 117 2.45 -2.00 -9.62
C THR A 117 1.59 -1.23 -8.65
N ILE A 118 0.86 -0.22 -9.15
CA ILE A 118 -0.11 0.53 -8.37
C ILE A 118 -1.48 0.43 -9.02
N GLU A 119 -2.50 0.09 -8.24
CA GLU A 119 -3.88 -0.03 -8.69
C GLU A 119 -4.79 0.90 -7.89
N PHE A 120 -5.56 1.70 -8.60
CA PHE A 120 -6.51 2.64 -8.03
C PHE A 120 -7.92 2.31 -8.53
N VAL A 121 -8.88 2.23 -7.61
CA VAL A 121 -10.28 1.94 -7.92
C VAL A 121 -11.18 3.03 -7.37
N GLY A 122 -11.75 3.87 -8.24
CA GLY A 122 -12.75 4.87 -7.87
C GLY A 122 -12.27 5.97 -6.92
N ILE A 123 -11.23 6.70 -7.32
CA ILE A 123 -10.50 7.67 -6.50
C ILE A 123 -10.78 9.12 -6.92
N ARG A 124 -10.80 10.02 -5.92
CA ARG A 124 -11.01 11.46 -6.05
C ARG A 124 -9.70 12.27 -5.86
N PRO A 125 -9.61 13.50 -6.38
CA PRO A 125 -8.36 14.29 -6.46
C PRO A 125 -7.72 14.71 -5.13
N HIS A 126 -8.43 14.61 -3.99
CA HIS A 126 -7.91 14.99 -2.68
C HIS A 126 -7.56 13.80 -1.78
N GLN A 127 -7.67 12.59 -2.30
CA GLN A 127 -7.51 11.39 -1.48
C GLN A 127 -6.07 10.94 -1.38
N PHE A 128 -5.12 11.63 -2.01
CA PHE A 128 -3.74 11.18 -2.03
C PHE A 128 -2.78 12.34 -1.80
N GLU A 129 -1.91 12.18 -0.81
CA GLU A 129 -0.72 12.99 -0.65
C GLU A 129 0.49 12.16 -1.13
N PHE A 130 1.22 12.72 -2.10
CA PHE A 130 2.47 12.18 -2.62
C PHE A 130 3.60 13.12 -2.23
N TRP A 131 4.70 12.53 -1.75
CA TRP A 131 5.97 13.23 -1.68
C TRP A 131 6.91 12.63 -2.71
N ARG A 132 7.82 13.49 -3.17
CA ARG A 132 8.82 13.13 -4.15
C ARG A 132 9.64 11.95 -3.65
N ALA A 133 9.77 10.91 -4.47
CA ALA A 133 10.55 9.73 -4.16
C ALA A 133 11.46 9.36 -5.33
N ASP A 134 12.71 9.03 -5.00
CA ASP A 134 13.72 8.59 -5.96
C ASP A 134 13.75 7.05 -5.97
N LEU A 135 13.11 6.45 -6.98
CA LEU A 135 13.07 5.00 -7.16
C LEU A 135 14.17 4.58 -8.14
N GLU A 136 15.43 4.81 -7.75
CA GLU A 136 16.59 4.65 -8.66
C GLU A 136 16.69 3.26 -9.28
N SER A 137 16.37 2.22 -8.52
CA SER A 137 16.50 0.83 -9.00
C SER A 137 15.34 0.34 -9.85
N LEU A 138 14.25 1.10 -9.92
CA LEU A 138 13.02 0.68 -10.58
C LEU A 138 13.19 0.66 -12.09
N SER A 139 12.97 -0.51 -12.70
CA SER A 139 13.03 -0.69 -14.16
C SER A 139 11.66 -0.83 -14.79
N SER A 140 10.65 -1.27 -14.03
CA SER A 140 9.29 -1.50 -14.51
C SER A 140 8.25 -0.89 -13.57
N PHE A 141 7.35 -0.09 -14.15
CA PHE A 141 6.26 0.58 -13.45
C PHE A 141 4.93 0.30 -14.14
N GLU A 142 3.95 -0.19 -13.41
CA GLU A 142 2.60 -0.40 -13.92
C GLU A 142 1.58 0.36 -13.08
N ILE A 143 0.71 1.12 -13.75
CA ILE A 143 -0.42 1.78 -13.12
C ILE A 143 -1.73 1.26 -13.72
N THR A 144 -2.62 0.79 -12.85
CA THR A 144 -3.97 0.35 -13.20
C THR A 144 -4.99 1.30 -12.60
N LEU A 145 -5.83 1.86 -13.46
CA LEU A 145 -6.86 2.81 -13.12
C LEU A 145 -8.22 2.19 -13.43
N ARG A 146 -9.05 2.01 -12.41
CA ARG A 146 -10.41 1.48 -12.57
C ARG A 146 -11.44 2.50 -12.12
N SER A 147 -12.55 2.55 -12.86
CA SER A 147 -13.66 3.49 -12.62
C SER A 147 -13.25 4.95 -12.88
N SER A 148 -14.07 5.91 -12.44
CA SER A 148 -13.72 7.33 -12.53
C SER A 148 -12.50 7.61 -11.66
N ILE A 149 -11.40 8.02 -12.29
CA ILE A 149 -10.18 8.52 -11.66
C ILE A 149 -9.99 9.95 -12.14
N ASP A 150 -9.55 10.82 -11.24
CA ASP A 150 -9.21 12.19 -11.58
C ASP A 150 -7.83 12.28 -12.25
N ASP A 151 -7.75 13.02 -13.34
CA ASP A 151 -6.52 13.20 -14.13
C ASP A 151 -5.39 13.82 -13.27
N GLU A 152 -5.72 14.66 -12.29
CA GLU A 152 -4.74 15.32 -11.41
C GLU A 152 -3.96 14.31 -10.56
N VAL A 153 -4.61 13.23 -10.11
CA VAL A 153 -3.95 12.16 -9.33
C VAL A 153 -2.87 11.47 -10.15
N ILE A 154 -3.15 11.20 -11.43
CA ILE A 154 -2.20 10.53 -12.32
C ILE A 154 -0.99 11.44 -12.56
N VAL A 155 -1.24 12.73 -12.83
CA VAL A 155 -0.17 13.71 -13.05
C VAL A 155 0.71 13.82 -11.81
N ASN A 156 0.14 13.91 -10.61
CA ASN A 156 0.88 14.03 -9.36
C ASN A 156 1.78 12.81 -9.12
N ILE A 157 1.26 11.59 -9.33
CA ILE A 157 2.07 10.36 -9.21
C ILE A 157 3.25 10.38 -10.16
N LEU A 158 3.00 10.70 -11.43
CA LEU A 158 4.04 10.66 -12.46
C LEU A 158 5.05 11.81 -12.31
N SER A 159 4.66 12.95 -11.73
CA SER A 159 5.56 14.07 -11.48
C SER A 159 6.44 13.89 -10.25
N ASP A 160 5.93 13.21 -9.23
CA ASP A 160 6.59 13.08 -7.93
C ASP A 160 7.51 11.84 -7.86
N LEU A 161 7.32 10.85 -8.74
CA LEU A 161 8.20 9.68 -8.82
C LEU A 161 9.34 9.91 -9.81
N ASN A 162 10.57 10.02 -9.29
CA ASN A 162 11.76 10.02 -10.11
C ASN A 162 12.26 8.57 -10.31
N MET A 163 12.19 8.09 -11.55
CA MET A 163 12.51 6.71 -11.92
C MET A 163 13.56 6.69 -13.05
N PRO A 164 14.83 7.05 -12.77
CA PRO A 164 15.83 7.31 -13.80
C PRO A 164 16.22 6.09 -14.64
N ASN A 165 16.01 4.88 -14.12
CA ASN A 165 16.35 3.62 -14.80
C ASN A 165 15.11 2.89 -15.35
N LEU A 166 13.96 3.57 -15.47
CA LEU A 166 12.74 2.97 -15.98
C LEU A 166 12.88 2.61 -17.46
N ASP A 167 12.75 1.33 -17.79
CA ASP A 167 12.76 0.82 -19.16
C ASP A 167 11.36 0.41 -19.66
N SER A 168 10.43 0.19 -18.73
CA SER A 168 9.08 -0.29 -19.03
C SER A 168 8.04 0.47 -18.21
N ILE A 169 7.03 0.98 -18.90
CA ILE A 169 5.86 1.60 -18.28
C ILE A 169 4.57 1.02 -18.87
N GLY A 170 3.68 0.57 -17.99
CA GLY A 170 2.39 -0.01 -18.33
C GLY A 170 1.24 0.82 -17.79
N PHE A 171 0.25 1.11 -18.65
CA PHE A 171 -1.00 1.76 -18.26
C PHE A 171 -2.17 0.85 -18.58
N THR A 172 -2.97 0.53 -17.57
CA THR A 172 -4.23 -0.20 -17.74
C THR A 172 -5.38 0.69 -17.30
N MET A 173 -6.30 0.99 -18.21
CA MET A 173 -7.54 1.72 -17.92
C MET A 173 -8.73 0.77 -18.04
N VAL A 174 -9.49 0.61 -16.95
CA VAL A 174 -10.70 -0.22 -16.92
C VAL A 174 -11.92 0.69 -16.86
N VAL A 175 -12.54 0.89 -18.03
CA VAL A 175 -13.78 1.65 -18.15
C VAL A 175 -14.96 0.73 -17.78
N LEU A 176 -15.60 0.99 -16.65
CA LEU A 176 -16.85 0.31 -16.30
C LEU A 176 -18.00 0.97 -17.08
N ASN A 177 -18.51 0.26 -18.09
CA ASN A 177 -19.78 0.63 -18.72
C ASN A 177 -20.91 0.50 -17.70
N VAL A 178 -21.37 1.64 -17.17
CA VAL A 178 -22.58 1.68 -16.35
C VAL A 178 -23.76 1.54 -17.32
N TYR A 179 -24.30 0.34 -17.46
CA TYR A 179 -25.59 0.17 -18.12
C TYR A 179 -26.66 0.83 -17.25
N PHE A 180 -27.21 1.96 -17.72
CA PHE A 180 -28.44 2.52 -17.16
C PHE A 180 -29.57 1.54 -17.45
N VAL A 181 -30.02 0.80 -16.42
CA VAL A 181 -31.33 0.15 -16.47
C VAL A 181 -32.36 1.25 -16.22
N GLN A 182 -33.06 1.66 -17.29
CA GLN A 182 -34.20 2.58 -17.24
C GLN A 182 -35.38 1.97 -16.48
#